data_AF-A0A1X7U4G3-F1
#
_entry.id   AF-A0A1X7U4G3-F1
#
_cell.length_a   1.000
_cell.length_b   1.000
_cell.length_c   1.000
_cell.angle_alpha   90.00
_cell.angle_beta   90.00
_cell.angle_gamma   90.00
#
_symmetry.space_group_name_H-M   'P 1'
#
loop_
_entity.id
_entity.type
_entity.pdbx_description
1 polymer ?
#
loop_
_entity_poly.entity_id
_entity_poly.type
_entity_poly.pdbx_seq_one_letter_code
_entity_poly.pdbx_strand_id
1 'polypeptide(L)'
;MQHMLLLKGLWGIVDGIDVLADDADGKAQAAYATRSFKAFSYIAMAVGASGLYLITSTEDPQAAWDGLRSHFDRDTLGNKLFLKKLYF
;
A
#
# COMPACT_ATOMS: atom_id res chain seq x y z
N MET A 1 1.26 10.05 1.07
CA MET A 1 0.06 9.16 1.13
C MET A 1 -0.30 8.75 2.54
N GLN A 2 0.66 8.35 3.40
CA GLN A 2 0.40 7.91 4.79
C GLN A 2 -0.52 8.85 5.59
N HIS A 3 -0.24 10.15 5.65
CA HIS A 3 -1.09 11.12 6.39
C HIS A 3 -2.54 11.19 5.89
N MET A 4 -2.79 10.96 4.60
CA MET A 4 -4.15 10.94 4.03
C MET A 4 -4.93 9.71 4.49
N LEU A 5 -4.27 8.55 4.53
CA LEU A 5 -4.87 7.29 5.02
C LEU A 5 -5.11 7.32 6.53
N LEU A 6 -4.21 7.95 7.29
CA LEU A 6 -4.38 8.22 8.73
C LEU A 6 -5.62 9.10 8.99
N LEU A 7 -5.76 10.21 8.25
CA LEU A 7 -6.93 11.09 8.37
C LEU A 7 -8.25 10.36 8.11
N LYS A 8 -8.23 9.34 7.25
CA LYS A 8 -9.41 8.55 6.88
C LYS A 8 -9.61 7.29 7.73
N GLY A 9 -8.73 7.03 8.70
CA GLY A 9 -8.78 5.83 9.54
C GLY A 9 -8.56 4.52 8.77
N LEU A 10 -7.85 4.58 7.64
CA LEU A 10 -7.59 3.42 6.77
C LEU A 10 -6.15 2.89 6.89
N TRP A 11 -5.29 3.61 7.62
CA TRP A 11 -3.88 3.25 7.76
C TRP A 11 -3.69 1.88 8.41
N GLY A 12 -4.51 1.51 9.40
CA GLY A 12 -4.39 0.23 10.10
C GLY A 12 -4.46 -0.99 9.16
N ILE A 13 -5.24 -0.91 8.08
CA ILE A 13 -5.35 -1.97 7.08
C ILE A 13 -4.06 -2.08 6.26
N VAL A 14 -3.46 -0.94 5.91
CA VAL A 14 -2.24 -0.88 5.09
C VAL A 14 -1.00 -1.29 5.88
N ASP A 15 -0.98 -0.95 7.18
CA ASP A 15 0.11 -1.25 8.11
C ASP A 15 0.01 -2.68 8.69
N GLY A 16 -1.03 -3.44 8.33
CA GLY A 16 -1.26 -4.81 8.80
C GLY A 16 -1.71 -4.91 10.27
N ILE A 17 -2.11 -3.81 10.89
CA ILE A 17 -2.60 -3.78 12.28
C ILE A 17 -4.09 -4.17 12.34
N ASP A 18 -4.88 -3.68 11.38
CA ASP A 18 -6.31 -3.98 11.27
C ASP A 18 -6.46 -5.22 10.39
N VAL A 19 -6.53 -6.39 11.03
CA VAL A 19 -6.69 -7.69 10.37
C VAL A 19 -8.05 -8.25 10.72
N LEU A 20 -8.70 -8.84 9.74
CA LEU A 20 -9.97 -9.55 9.94
C LEU A 20 -9.73 -10.76 10.88
N ALA A 21 -10.51 -10.86 11.95
CA ALA A 21 -10.45 -12.01 12.85
C ALA A 21 -10.91 -13.30 12.13
N ASP A 22 -10.31 -14.45 12.48
CA ASP A 22 -10.59 -15.74 11.85
C ASP A 22 -12.05 -16.20 12.04
N ASP A 23 -12.72 -15.74 13.11
CA ASP A 23 -14.11 -16.04 13.46
C ASP A 23 -15.09 -14.90 13.11
N ALA A 24 -14.64 -13.92 12.31
CA ALA A 24 -15.44 -12.75 11.97
C ALA A 24 -16.73 -13.13 11.25
N ASP A 25 -17.85 -12.55 11.69
CA ASP A 25 -19.15 -12.74 11.05
C ASP A 25 -19.18 -12.13 9.63
N GLY A 26 -20.14 -12.55 8.81
CA GLY A 26 -20.24 -12.08 7.43
C GLY A 26 -20.41 -10.56 7.29
N LYS A 27 -20.92 -9.88 8.32
CA LYS A 27 -21.09 -8.42 8.32
C LYS A 27 -19.75 -7.72 8.57
N ALA A 28 -18.93 -8.24 9.47
CA ALA A 28 -17.58 -7.78 9.75
C ALA A 28 -16.66 -8.02 8.54
N GLN A 29 -16.79 -9.18 7.88
CA GLN A 29 -16.08 -9.49 6.64
C GLN A 29 -16.41 -8.47 5.53
N ALA A 30 -17.70 -8.21 5.29
CA ALA A 30 -18.12 -7.24 4.28
C ALA A 30 -17.67 -5.80 4.60
N ALA A 31 -17.73 -5.41 5.88
CA ALA A 31 -17.26 -4.10 6.34
C ALA A 31 -15.74 -3.95 6.15
N TYR A 32 -14.98 -4.99 6.48
CA TYR A 32 -13.52 -5.03 6.26
C TYR A 32 -13.18 -4.94 4.77
N ALA A 33 -13.81 -5.76 3.93
CA ALA A 33 -13.61 -5.73 2.48
C ALA A 33 -13.89 -4.34 1.89
N THR A 34 -14.96 -3.68 2.34
CA THR A 34 -15.29 -2.32 1.91
C THR A 34 -14.21 -1.32 2.29
N ARG A 35 -13.65 -1.41 3.50
CA ARG A 35 -12.57 -0.52 3.95
C ARG A 35 -11.25 -0.83 3.23
N SER A 36 -10.95 -2.10 3.01
CA SER A 36 -9.76 -2.55 2.28
C SER A 36 -9.77 -2.02 0.84
N PHE A 37 -10.88 -2.21 0.13
CA PHE A 37 -11.07 -1.66 -1.22
C PHE A 37 -10.95 -0.13 -1.25
N LYS A 38 -11.49 0.56 -0.24
CA LYS A 38 -11.36 2.01 -0.10
C LYS A 38 -9.91 2.44 0.11
N ALA A 39 -9.15 1.72 0.93
CA ALA A 39 -7.73 1.98 1.16
C ALA A 39 -6.92 1.80 -0.15
N PHE A 40 -7.15 0.70 -0.87
CA PHE A 40 -6.51 0.43 -2.16
C PHE A 40 -6.84 1.51 -3.19
N SER A 41 -8.11 1.90 -3.30
CA SER A 41 -8.54 2.98 -4.21
C SER A 41 -7.81 4.29 -3.92
N TYR A 42 -7.65 4.65 -2.64
CA TYR A 42 -6.91 5.85 -2.27
C TYR A 42 -5.42 5.76 -2.62
N ILE A 43 -4.80 4.59 -2.48
CA ILE A 43 -3.42 4.35 -2.93
C ILE A 43 -3.34 4.53 -4.44
N ALA A 44 -4.19 3.83 -5.20
CA ALA A 44 -4.20 3.89 -6.67
C ALA A 44 -4.45 5.31 -7.21
N MET A 45 -5.35 6.08 -6.60
CA MET A 45 -5.62 7.47 -7.00
C MET A 45 -4.48 8.44 -6.67
N ALA A 46 -3.72 8.16 -5.60
CA ALA A 46 -2.62 9.02 -5.18
C ALA A 46 -1.29 8.65 -5.86
N VAL A 47 -1.20 7.47 -6.46
CA VAL A 47 -0.09 7.06 -7.33
C VAL A 47 -0.29 7.70 -8.71
N GLY A 48 0.72 8.42 -9.20
CA GLY A 48 0.71 8.95 -10.56
C GLY A 48 0.70 7.82 -11.61
N ALA A 49 0.27 8.12 -12.83
CA ALA A 49 0.11 7.12 -13.90
C ALA A 49 1.37 6.25 -14.15
N SER A 50 2.56 6.83 -13.96
CA SER A 50 3.84 6.14 -14.10
C SER A 50 4.13 5.11 -13.00
N GLY A 51 3.45 5.16 -11.85
CA GLY A 51 3.64 4.21 -10.74
C GLY A 51 2.57 3.14 -10.64
N LEU A 52 1.48 3.22 -11.43
CA LEU A 52 0.36 2.28 -11.35
C LEU A 52 0.80 0.83 -11.61
N TYR A 53 1.77 0.60 -12.50
CA TYR A 53 2.29 -0.73 -12.80
C TYR A 53 2.85 -1.47 -11.58
N LEU A 54 3.24 -0.74 -10.53
CA LEU A 54 3.79 -1.30 -9.29
C LEU A 54 2.71 -1.90 -8.38
N ILE A 55 1.45 -1.55 -8.60
CA ILE A 55 0.31 -1.97 -7.78
C ILE A 55 -0.77 -2.73 -8.57
N THR A 56 -0.68 -2.78 -9.91
CA THR A 56 -1.67 -3.47 -10.76
C THR A 56 -1.69 -4.99 -10.61
N SER A 57 -0.67 -5.58 -10.00
CA SER A 57 -0.57 -7.03 -9.79
C SER A 57 -1.21 -7.50 -8.47
N THR A 58 -1.73 -6.58 -7.65
CA THR A 58 -2.32 -6.89 -6.35
C THR A 58 -3.64 -6.15 -6.15
N GLU A 59 -4.56 -6.80 -5.45
CA GLU A 59 -5.80 -6.19 -4.95
C GLU A 59 -5.70 -5.91 -3.44
N ASP A 60 -4.64 -6.39 -2.80
CA ASP A 60 -4.38 -6.19 -1.39
C ASP A 60 -3.69 -4.82 -1.14
N PRO A 61 -4.29 -3.93 -0.33
CA PRO A 61 -3.74 -2.62 -0.04
C PRO A 61 -2.39 -2.66 0.69
N GLN A 62 -2.13 -3.67 1.51
CA GLN A 62 -0.83 -3.82 2.19
C GLN A 62 0.27 -4.16 1.17
N ALA A 63 0.08 -5.18 0.36
CA ALA A 63 1.02 -5.53 -0.71
C ALA A 63 1.23 -4.38 -1.72
N ALA A 64 0.18 -3.62 -2.03
CA ALA A 64 0.31 -2.44 -2.90
C ALA A 64 1.23 -1.37 -2.29
N TRP A 65 1.05 -1.10 -1.00
CA TRP A 65 1.89 -0.16 -0.26
C TRP A 65 3.33 -0.63 -0.16
N ASP A 66 3.55 -1.91 0.12
CA ASP A 66 4.89 -2.49 0.20
C ASP A 66 5.62 -2.46 -1.16
N GLY A 67 4.92 -2.72 -2.26
CA GLY A 67 5.47 -2.61 -3.61
C GLY A 67 5.93 -1.18 -3.93
N LEU A 68 5.10 -0.18 -3.61
CA LEU A 68 5.45 1.23 -3.76
C LEU A 68 6.62 1.62 -2.85
N ARG A 69 6.59 1.20 -1.58
CA ARG A 69 7.68 1.46 -0.63
C ARG A 69 8.98 0.89 -1.17
N SER A 70 9.01 -0.39 -1.54
CA SER A 70 10.19 -1.04 -2.10
C SER A 70 10.76 -0.31 -3.32
N HIS A 71 9.90 0.19 -4.21
CA HIS A 71 10.34 0.90 -5.40
C HIS A 71 10.96 2.28 -5.11
N PHE A 72 10.35 3.05 -4.20
CA PHE A 72 10.76 4.43 -3.91
C PHE A 72 11.73 4.58 -2.75
N ASP A 73 11.89 3.54 -1.91
CA ASP A 73 12.81 3.60 -0.78
C ASP A 73 14.26 3.63 -1.27
N ARG A 74 15.04 4.54 -0.69
CA ARG A 74 16.46 4.75 -1.02
C ARG A 74 17.34 3.60 -0.54
N ASP A 75 16.86 2.84 0.43
CA ASP A 75 17.66 1.81 1.09
C ASP A 75 17.72 0.47 0.35
N THR A 76 17.02 0.35 -0.78
CA THR A 76 17.11 -0.86 -1.61
C THR A 76 18.46 -0.95 -2.31
N LEU A 77 19.02 -2.17 -2.41
CA LEU A 77 20.30 -2.44 -3.08
C LEU A 77 20.33 -1.89 -4.52
N GLY A 78 19.19 -1.97 -5.24
CA GLY A 78 19.05 -1.44 -6.58
C GLY A 78 19.21 0.09 -6.63
N ASN A 79 18.58 0.81 -5.71
CA ASN A 79 18.67 2.27 -5.65
C ASN A 79 20.07 2.71 -5.19
N LYS A 80 20.69 2.00 -4.25
CA LYS A 80 22.09 2.20 -3.85
C LYS A 80 23.06 2.01 -5.01
N LEU A 81 22.89 0.96 -5.82
CA LEU A 81 23.71 0.70 -7.01
C LEU A 81 23.49 1.75 -8.10
N PHE A 82 22.24 2.14 -8.35
CA PHE A 82 21.89 3.20 -9.30
C PHE A 82 22.50 4.55 -8.90
N LEU A 83 22.29 4.98 -7.65
CA LEU A 83 22.86 6.21 -7.10
C LEU A 83 24.39 6.16 -7.12
N LYS A 84 25.00 5.01 -6.81
CA LYS A 84 26.45 4.85 -6.92
C LYS A 84 26.92 5.10 -8.36
N LYS A 85 26.28 4.51 -9.37
CA LYS A 85 26.63 4.72 -10.79
C LYS A 85 26.39 6.15 -11.27
N LEU A 86 25.41 6.86 -10.68
CA LEU A 86 25.04 8.21 -11.10
C LEU A 86 25.96 9.28 -10.51
N TYR A 87 26.48 9.06 -9.30
CA TYR A 87 27.24 10.05 -8.53
C TYR A 87 28.71 9.70 -8.29
N PHE A 88 29.15 8.47 -8.55
CA PHE A 88 30.53 7.99 -8.41
C PHE A 88 31.01 7.27 -9.67
#